data_AF-A0A8F6YA65-F1
#
_entry.id   AF-A0A8F6YA65-F1
#
_cell.length_a   1.000
_cell.length_b   1.000
_cell.length_c   1.000
_cell.angle_alpha   90.00
_cell.angle_beta   90.00
_cell.angle_gamma   90.00
#
_symmetry.space_group_name_H-M   'P 1'
#
loop_
_entity.id
_entity.type
_entity.pdbx_description
1 polymer ?
#
loop_
_entity_poly.entity_id
_entity_poly.type
_entity_poly.pdbx_seq_one_letter_code
_entity_poly.pdbx_strand_id
1 'polypeptide(L)'
;MTNNEISRVVALIPLIGYFIIFNDSVAAYLSFDLLAGADDTVASPFWISSLVKLRLAFFGAISLFVGTAIFLMLRPPVLDFAKSDLSFADRVLSGYAIEEIQAMEVDVDNKTSWSLCTTLIEQYTREDANGERGLRFARAFGRQVDLVRAHGEYTRALSREWYTGQVARRPFARMLSVSCAIVGYVLLAIPTIDIFQAVLRDITF
;
A
#
# COMPACT_ATOMS: atom_id res chain seq x y z
N MET A 1 6.17 -17.00 -15.88
CA MET A 1 5.32 -17.87 -15.03
C MET A 1 6.01 -18.20 -13.70
N THR A 2 6.49 -17.21 -12.93
CA THR A 2 7.35 -17.45 -11.75
C THR A 2 6.85 -16.78 -10.45
N ASN A 3 5.74 -16.04 -10.45
CA ASN A 3 5.20 -15.37 -9.26
C ASN A 3 4.38 -16.28 -8.32
N ASN A 4 4.09 -17.51 -8.72
CA ASN A 4 3.16 -18.37 -7.98
C ASN A 4 3.84 -19.09 -6.79
N GLU A 5 5.15 -19.34 -6.85
CA GLU A 5 5.85 -20.08 -5.79
C GLU A 5 6.17 -19.20 -4.58
N ILE A 6 6.68 -17.99 -4.80
CA ILE A 6 6.96 -17.03 -3.73
C ILE A 6 5.68 -16.68 -2.98
N SER A 7 4.57 -16.46 -3.71
CA SER A 7 3.27 -16.17 -3.10
C SER A 7 2.74 -17.33 -2.23
N ARG A 8 3.01 -18.59 -2.60
CA ARG A 8 2.64 -19.77 -1.79
C ARG A 8 3.48 -19.91 -0.53
N VAL A 9 4.79 -19.70 -0.61
CA VAL A 9 5.69 -19.76 0.56
C VAL A 9 5.34 -18.66 1.56
N VAL A 10 5.07 -17.46 1.06
CA VAL A 10 4.72 -16.30 1.87
C VAL A 10 3.35 -16.48 2.55
N ALA A 11 2.40 -17.16 1.91
CA ALA A 11 1.12 -17.56 2.52
C ALA A 11 1.25 -18.67 3.59
N LEU A 12 2.32 -19.45 3.58
CA LEU A 12 2.55 -20.55 4.53
C LEU A 12 3.05 -20.06 5.90
N ILE A 13 3.68 -18.89 5.96
CA ILE A 13 4.29 -18.33 7.16
C ILE A 13 3.25 -18.07 8.28
N PRO A 14 2.09 -17.42 8.03
CA PRO A 14 1.02 -17.28 9.02
C PRO A 14 0.47 -18.63 9.52
N LEU A 15 0.38 -19.62 8.62
CA LEU A 15 -0.17 -20.93 8.93
C LEU A 15 0.73 -21.69 9.90
N ILE A 16 2.04 -21.69 9.64
CA ILE A 16 3.04 -22.29 10.54
C ILE A 16 3.03 -21.59 11.89
N GLY A 17 3.00 -20.25 11.92
CA GLY A 17 2.90 -19.50 13.17
C GLY A 17 1.62 -19.80 13.96
N TYR A 18 0.48 -20.02 13.27
CA TYR A 18 -0.78 -20.41 13.92
C TYR A 18 -0.65 -21.76 14.61
N PHE A 19 -0.08 -22.76 13.92
CA PHE A 19 0.12 -24.10 14.47
C PHE A 19 1.08 -24.10 15.66
N ILE A 20 2.11 -23.25 15.66
CA ILE A 20 3.05 -23.11 16.77
C ILE A 20 2.35 -22.55 18.03
N ILE A 21 1.45 -21.58 17.87
CA ILE A 21 0.81 -20.88 19.00
C ILE A 21 -0.38 -21.63 19.56
N PHE A 22 -1.10 -22.39 18.73
CA PHE A 22 -2.21 -23.23 19.17
C PHE A 22 -1.77 -24.61 19.67
N ASN A 23 -0.47 -24.92 19.57
CA ASN A 23 0.07 -26.05 20.29
C ASN A 23 0.40 -25.60 21.71
N ASP A 24 -0.48 -25.92 22.66
CA ASP A 24 -0.33 -25.56 24.08
C ASP A 24 1.02 -26.01 24.67
N SER A 25 1.59 -27.11 24.14
CA SER A 25 2.91 -27.60 24.59
C SER A 25 4.02 -26.64 24.16
N VAL A 26 4.00 -26.15 22.92
CA VAL A 26 5.01 -25.20 22.40
C VAL A 26 4.79 -23.81 22.97
N ALA A 27 3.54 -23.39 23.17
CA ALA A 27 3.21 -22.12 23.80
C ALA A 27 3.69 -22.05 25.26
N ALA A 28 3.66 -23.17 25.99
CA ALA A 28 4.21 -23.25 27.35
C ALA A 28 5.73 -23.02 27.38
N TYR A 29 6.49 -23.59 26.42
CA TYR A 29 7.93 -23.38 26.31
C TYR A 29 8.32 -21.97 25.80
N LEU A 30 7.43 -21.30 25.07
CA LEU A 30 7.60 -19.92 24.61
C LEU A 30 7.01 -18.88 25.58
N SER A 31 6.57 -19.30 26.77
CA SER A 31 5.97 -18.39 27.75
C SER A 31 6.97 -17.32 28.17
N PHE A 32 6.52 -16.06 28.12
CA PHE A 32 7.33 -14.90 28.47
C PHE A 32 7.81 -14.94 29.94
N ASP A 33 7.16 -15.69 30.81
CA ASP A 33 7.55 -15.85 32.21
C ASP A 33 8.94 -16.52 32.34
N LEU A 34 9.23 -17.49 31.47
CA LEU A 34 10.53 -18.17 31.42
C LEU A 34 11.62 -17.27 30.82
N LEU A 35 11.26 -16.40 29.87
CA LEU A 35 12.16 -15.39 29.29
C LEU A 35 12.41 -14.20 30.23
N ALA A 36 11.46 -13.90 31.13
CA ALA A 36 11.55 -12.81 32.10
C ALA A 36 12.16 -13.23 33.44
N GLY A 37 12.48 -14.52 33.61
CA GLY A 37 13.12 -15.03 34.83
C GLY A 37 12.22 -14.97 36.08
N ALA A 38 10.90 -14.96 35.91
CA ALA A 38 9.98 -14.92 37.04
C ALA A 38 9.86 -16.32 37.67
N ASP A 39 10.21 -16.43 38.96
CA ASP A 39 9.95 -17.65 39.75
C ASP A 39 8.44 -17.89 39.88
N ASP A 40 7.99 -19.14 39.71
CA ASP A 40 6.58 -19.59 39.76
C ASP A 40 5.83 -19.22 41.06
N THR A 41 6.52 -18.69 42.06
CA THR A 41 5.99 -18.36 43.39
C THR A 41 5.59 -16.89 43.57
N VAL A 42 5.97 -16.00 42.64
CA VAL A 42 5.68 -14.56 42.71
C VAL A 42 4.59 -14.20 41.69
N ALA A 43 3.59 -13.43 42.11
CA ALA A 43 2.56 -12.92 41.21
C ALA A 43 3.22 -12.16 40.05
N SER A 44 2.91 -12.53 38.80
CA SER A 44 3.60 -11.98 37.63
C SER A 44 3.54 -10.44 37.61
N PRO A 45 4.62 -9.73 37.29
CA PRO A 45 4.64 -8.27 37.23
C PRO A 45 3.82 -7.69 36.06
N PHE A 46 3.35 -8.55 35.17
CA PHE A 46 2.64 -8.24 33.94
C PHE A 46 1.14 -8.09 34.15
N TRP A 47 0.48 -7.20 33.39
CA TRP A 47 -0.98 -7.07 33.42
C TRP A 47 -1.68 -8.07 32.52
N ILE A 48 -0.96 -8.57 31.51
CA ILE A 48 -1.48 -9.48 30.50
C ILE A 48 -0.73 -10.81 30.59
N SER A 49 -1.49 -11.92 30.58
CA SER A 49 -0.90 -13.27 30.54
C SER A 49 0.01 -13.46 29.32
N SER A 50 1.12 -14.16 29.50
CA SER A 50 2.08 -14.55 28.46
C SER A 50 1.41 -15.13 27.20
N LEU A 51 0.38 -15.97 27.38
CA LEU A 51 -0.36 -16.57 26.26
C LEU A 51 -1.15 -15.52 25.45
N VAL A 52 -1.76 -14.54 26.13
CA VAL A 52 -2.51 -13.47 25.47
C VAL A 52 -1.57 -12.55 24.71
N LYS A 53 -0.39 -12.22 25.26
CA LYS A 53 0.64 -11.44 24.56
C LYS A 53 1.10 -12.11 23.28
N LEU A 54 1.38 -13.41 23.33
CA LEU A 54 1.80 -14.19 22.18
C LEU A 54 0.72 -14.19 21.09
N ARG A 55 -0.55 -14.38 21.48
CA ARG A 55 -1.70 -14.30 20.56
C ARG A 55 -1.84 -12.90 19.95
N LEU A 56 -1.74 -11.84 20.74
CA LEU A 56 -1.80 -10.45 20.25
C LEU A 56 -0.68 -10.16 19.24
N ALA A 57 0.56 -10.53 19.58
CA ALA A 57 1.70 -10.33 18.69
C ALA A 57 1.52 -11.09 17.37
N PHE A 58 1.01 -12.32 17.43
CA PHE A 58 0.75 -13.13 16.27
C PHE A 58 -0.36 -12.60 15.37
N PHE A 59 -1.54 -12.30 15.94
CA PHE A 59 -2.62 -11.69 15.16
C PHE A 59 -2.23 -10.32 14.61
N GLY A 60 -1.41 -9.57 15.35
CA GLY A 60 -0.81 -8.32 14.89
C GLY A 60 0.06 -8.53 13.65
N ALA A 61 0.98 -9.49 13.71
CA ALA A 61 1.85 -9.85 12.57
C ALA A 61 1.04 -10.36 11.36
N ILE A 62 0.02 -11.19 11.57
CA ILE A 62 -0.89 -11.62 10.50
C ILE A 62 -1.61 -10.44 9.88
N SER A 63 -2.14 -9.53 10.69
CA SER A 63 -2.87 -8.36 10.20
C SER A 63 -1.95 -7.47 9.34
N LEU A 64 -0.72 -7.20 9.80
CA LEU A 64 0.27 -6.48 9.01
C LEU A 64 0.61 -7.21 7.70
N PHE A 65 0.79 -8.52 7.77
CA PHE A 65 1.09 -9.36 6.62
C PHE A 65 -0.02 -9.30 5.57
N VAL A 66 -1.28 -9.50 5.99
CA VAL A 66 -2.45 -9.44 5.11
C VAL A 66 -2.60 -8.04 4.52
N GLY A 67 -2.46 -6.98 5.32
CA GLY A 67 -2.51 -5.60 4.84
C GLY A 67 -1.44 -5.32 3.78
N THR A 68 -0.22 -5.80 4.00
CA THR A 68 0.89 -5.67 3.05
C THR A 68 0.65 -6.49 1.78
N ALA A 69 0.15 -7.72 1.92
CA ALA A 69 -0.16 -8.58 0.78
C ALA A 69 -1.26 -7.96 -0.10
N ILE A 70 -2.34 -7.45 0.50
CA ILE A 70 -3.41 -6.72 -0.20
C ILE A 70 -2.82 -5.52 -0.96
N PHE A 71 -1.96 -4.74 -0.30
CA PHE A 71 -1.30 -3.61 -0.95
C PHE A 71 -0.44 -4.06 -2.14
N LEU A 72 0.41 -5.08 -1.98
CA LEU A 72 1.29 -5.56 -3.06
C LEU A 72 0.52 -6.18 -4.23
N MET A 73 -0.56 -6.92 -3.96
CA MET A 73 -1.37 -7.55 -5.02
C MET A 73 -2.22 -6.54 -5.79
N LEU A 74 -2.66 -5.47 -5.12
CA LEU A 74 -3.59 -4.51 -5.71
C LEU A 74 -2.98 -3.15 -6.03
N ARG A 75 -1.68 -2.96 -5.78
CA ARG A 75 -0.98 -1.70 -6.10
C ARG A 75 -1.11 -1.38 -7.58
N PRO A 76 -1.41 -0.12 -7.94
CA PRO A 76 -1.40 0.29 -9.34
C PRO A 76 0.04 0.26 -9.86
N PRO A 77 0.26 -0.24 -11.09
CA PRO A 77 1.60 -0.40 -11.65
C PRO A 77 2.35 0.93 -11.80
N VAL A 78 1.65 2.06 -11.85
CA VAL A 78 2.25 3.40 -11.93
C VAL A 78 3.18 3.72 -10.75
N LEU A 79 2.90 3.17 -9.56
CA LEU A 79 3.71 3.40 -8.37
C LEU A 79 5.07 2.71 -8.43
N ASP A 80 5.25 1.74 -9.34
CA ASP A 80 6.54 1.06 -9.54
C ASP A 80 7.52 1.95 -10.31
N PHE A 81 6.99 2.89 -11.10
CA PHE A 81 7.77 3.75 -11.97
C PHE A 81 8.07 5.12 -11.34
N ALA A 82 7.21 5.59 -10.44
CA ALA A 82 7.32 6.91 -9.83
C ALA A 82 6.64 6.95 -8.46
N LYS A 83 7.26 7.65 -7.50
CA LYS A 83 6.72 7.84 -6.14
C LYS A 83 5.80 9.07 -6.04
N SER A 84 5.88 9.99 -7.00
CA SER A 84 5.09 11.22 -7.05
C SER A 84 4.58 11.47 -8.46
N ASP A 85 3.47 12.18 -8.55
CA ASP A 85 2.87 12.63 -9.81
C ASP A 85 3.85 13.50 -10.61
N LEU A 86 4.61 14.38 -9.97
CA LEU A 86 5.62 15.22 -10.61
C LEU A 86 6.74 14.37 -11.23
N SER A 87 7.29 13.42 -10.45
CA SER A 87 8.34 12.51 -10.96
C SER A 87 7.85 11.61 -12.09
N PHE A 88 6.56 11.25 -12.07
CA PHE A 88 5.94 10.49 -13.15
C PHE A 88 5.84 11.36 -14.42
N ALA A 89 5.39 12.60 -14.28
CA ALA A 89 5.26 13.52 -15.40
C ALA A 89 6.60 13.81 -16.07
N ASP A 90 7.67 14.03 -15.31
CA ASP A 90 9.01 14.23 -15.87
C ASP A 90 9.51 12.99 -16.62
N ARG A 91 9.15 11.79 -16.13
CA ARG A 91 9.47 10.52 -16.81
C ARG A 91 8.70 10.37 -18.12
N VAL A 92 7.42 10.76 -18.15
CA VAL A 92 6.61 10.78 -19.38
C VAL A 92 7.20 11.74 -20.40
N LEU A 93 7.56 12.96 -19.98
CA LEU A 93 8.17 13.96 -20.86
C LEU A 93 9.50 13.51 -21.47
N SER A 94 10.30 12.75 -20.71
CA SER A 94 11.66 12.35 -21.12
C SER A 94 11.74 11.01 -21.84
N GLY A 95 10.82 10.08 -21.62
CA GLY A 95 11.01 8.70 -22.08
C GLY A 95 9.80 7.95 -22.64
N TYR A 96 8.59 8.54 -22.62
CA TYR A 96 7.41 7.85 -23.15
C TYR A 96 7.27 8.07 -24.66
N ALA A 97 6.95 7.02 -25.40
CA ALA A 97 6.63 7.12 -26.81
C ALA A 97 5.29 7.86 -27.03
N ILE A 98 5.09 8.40 -28.24
CA ILE A 98 3.87 9.15 -28.55
C ILE A 98 2.61 8.28 -28.42
N GLU A 99 2.73 7.00 -28.76
CA GLU A 99 1.65 6.02 -28.65
C GLU A 99 1.25 5.78 -27.20
N GLU A 100 2.20 5.79 -26.27
CA GLU A 100 1.93 5.65 -24.83
C GLU A 100 1.23 6.89 -24.28
N ILE A 101 1.61 8.08 -24.75
CA ILE A 101 0.94 9.35 -24.40
C ILE A 101 -0.49 9.37 -24.95
N GLN A 102 -0.70 8.91 -26.18
CA GLN A 102 -2.03 8.76 -26.77
C GLN A 102 -2.88 7.75 -26.00
N ALA A 103 -2.29 6.64 -25.54
CA ALA A 103 -3.01 5.67 -24.72
C ALA A 103 -3.45 6.26 -23.37
N MET A 104 -2.60 7.08 -22.73
CA MET A 104 -2.99 7.84 -21.53
C MET A 104 -4.13 8.82 -21.83
N GLU A 105 -4.06 9.55 -22.94
CA GLU A 105 -5.11 10.47 -23.38
C GLU A 105 -6.45 9.75 -23.55
N VAL A 106 -6.47 8.58 -24.21
CA VAL A 106 -7.68 7.76 -24.39
C VAL A 106 -8.23 7.24 -23.06
N ASP A 107 -7.38 6.85 -22.11
CA ASP A 107 -7.81 6.36 -20.79
C ASP A 107 -8.44 7.48 -19.95
N VAL A 108 -7.87 8.68 -19.98
CA VAL A 108 -8.42 9.88 -19.29
C VAL A 108 -9.71 10.39 -19.97
N ASP A 109 -9.78 10.33 -21.30
CA ASP A 109 -10.96 10.78 -22.07
C ASP A 109 -12.17 9.83 -21.90
N ASN A 110 -11.94 8.62 -21.39
CA ASN A 110 -13.00 7.63 -21.18
C ASN A 110 -13.91 8.00 -20.00
N LYS A 111 -14.96 8.79 -20.29
CA LYS A 111 -15.97 9.29 -19.33
C LYS A 111 -16.65 8.21 -18.48
N THR A 112 -16.71 6.96 -18.96
CA THR A 112 -17.38 5.87 -18.22
C THR A 112 -16.53 5.35 -17.06
N SER A 113 -15.20 5.35 -17.24
CA SER A 113 -14.26 4.78 -16.27
C SER A 113 -13.43 5.83 -15.54
N TRP A 114 -13.41 7.07 -16.02
CA TRP A 114 -12.55 8.12 -15.51
C TRP A 114 -13.33 9.30 -14.94
N SER A 115 -13.03 9.65 -13.69
CA SER A 115 -13.46 10.90 -13.07
C SER A 115 -12.26 11.84 -12.96
N LEU A 116 -12.40 13.07 -13.42
CA LEU A 116 -11.35 14.07 -13.31
C LEU A 116 -10.97 14.29 -11.84
N CYS A 117 -9.70 14.06 -11.53
CA CYS A 117 -9.14 14.18 -10.19
C CYS A 117 -8.49 15.55 -9.96
N THR A 118 -8.02 16.20 -11.04
CA THR A 118 -7.35 17.50 -11.00
C THR A 118 -7.99 18.48 -11.97
N THR A 119 -7.98 19.77 -11.60
CA THR A 119 -8.48 20.87 -12.44
C THR A 119 -7.47 21.30 -13.51
N LEU A 120 -6.25 20.78 -13.47
CA LEU A 120 -5.16 21.18 -14.37
C LEU A 120 -5.46 20.82 -15.82
N ILE A 121 -6.11 19.68 -16.05
CA ILE A 121 -6.43 19.23 -17.41
C ILE A 121 -7.67 19.92 -17.98
N GLU A 122 -8.56 20.44 -17.13
CA GLU A 122 -9.82 21.07 -17.56
C GLU A 122 -9.57 22.26 -18.50
N GLN A 123 -8.45 22.96 -18.32
CA GLN A 123 -8.04 24.09 -19.17
C GLN A 123 -7.72 23.67 -20.62
N TYR A 124 -7.37 22.40 -20.82
CA TYR A 124 -7.00 21.85 -22.12
C TYR A 124 -8.14 21.06 -22.75
N THR A 125 -9.18 20.72 -22.00
CA THR A 125 -10.35 20.03 -22.54
C THR A 125 -11.05 20.94 -23.55
N ARG A 126 -11.01 20.58 -24.83
CA ARG A 126 -11.72 21.32 -25.88
C ARG A 126 -13.09 20.71 -26.10
N GLU A 127 -14.08 21.58 -26.29
CA GLU A 127 -15.40 21.22 -26.77
C GLU A 127 -15.30 21.00 -28.29
N ASP A 128 -15.63 19.80 -28.75
CA ASP A 128 -15.59 19.45 -30.17
C ASP A 128 -16.81 20.01 -30.93
N ALA A 129 -16.83 19.82 -32.26
CA ALA A 129 -17.91 20.30 -33.12
C ALA A 129 -19.30 19.72 -32.78
N ASN A 130 -19.35 18.59 -32.07
CA ASN A 130 -20.56 17.95 -31.57
C ASN A 130 -20.91 18.39 -30.13
N GLY A 131 -20.17 19.34 -29.55
CA GLY A 131 -20.31 19.74 -28.16
C GLY A 131 -19.67 18.76 -27.17
N GLU A 132 -18.93 17.76 -27.66
CA GLU A 132 -18.27 16.79 -26.78
C GLU A 132 -16.93 17.34 -26.30
N ARG A 133 -16.80 17.52 -24.99
CA ARG A 133 -15.51 17.77 -24.34
C ARG A 133 -14.60 16.55 -24.48
N GLY A 134 -13.43 16.71 -25.09
CA GLY A 134 -12.44 15.66 -25.20
C GLY A 134 -10.98 16.12 -25.33
N LEU A 135 -10.07 15.19 -25.07
CA LEU A 135 -8.63 15.35 -25.20
C LEU A 135 -8.19 14.66 -26.51
N ARG A 136 -7.79 15.44 -27.53
CA ARG A 136 -7.28 14.90 -28.80
C ARG A 136 -6.05 15.66 -29.32
N PHE A 137 -5.12 16.00 -28.44
CA PHE A 137 -3.90 16.71 -28.80
C PHE A 137 -2.82 15.77 -29.32
N ALA A 138 -2.60 14.60 -28.70
CA ALA A 138 -1.47 13.77 -29.05
C ALA A 138 -1.62 13.10 -30.44
N ARG A 139 -2.86 12.93 -30.93
CA ARG A 139 -3.13 12.40 -32.29
C ARG A 139 -2.69 13.32 -33.43
N ALA A 140 -2.54 14.62 -33.17
CA ALA A 140 -2.11 15.58 -34.19
C ALA A 140 -0.60 15.54 -34.47
N PHE A 141 0.18 14.84 -33.64
CA PHE A 141 1.64 14.80 -33.72
C PHE A 141 2.13 13.41 -34.09
N GLY A 142 3.11 13.34 -35.01
CA GLY A 142 3.77 12.09 -35.40
C GLY A 142 4.99 11.72 -34.56
N ARG A 143 5.51 12.65 -33.73
CA ARG A 143 6.67 12.43 -32.86
C ARG A 143 6.48 13.06 -31.49
N GLN A 144 6.96 12.37 -30.45
CA GLN A 144 6.91 12.85 -29.06
C GLN A 144 7.60 14.20 -28.88
N VAL A 145 8.78 14.39 -29.47
CA VAL A 145 9.58 15.62 -29.31
C VAL A 145 8.79 16.84 -29.78
N ASP A 146 8.03 16.71 -30.87
CA ASP A 146 7.22 17.81 -31.41
C ASP A 146 6.05 18.14 -30.48
N LEU A 147 5.38 17.10 -29.94
CA LEU A 147 4.31 17.28 -28.94
C LEU A 147 4.84 17.94 -27.68
N VAL A 148 5.96 17.47 -27.12
CA VAL A 148 6.53 18.02 -25.88
C VAL A 148 7.01 19.46 -26.08
N ARG A 149 7.59 19.77 -27.24
CA ARG A 149 8.03 21.13 -27.56
C ARG A 149 6.86 22.10 -27.73
N ALA A 150 5.76 21.66 -28.35
CA ALA A 150 4.59 22.50 -28.58
C ALA A 150 3.66 22.58 -27.34
N HIS A 151 3.55 21.49 -26.59
CA HIS A 151 2.51 21.24 -25.60
C HIS A 151 3.02 20.50 -24.35
N GLY A 152 4.26 20.76 -23.92
CA GLY A 152 4.85 20.11 -22.75
C GLY A 152 4.05 20.29 -21.45
N GLU A 153 3.45 21.46 -21.23
CA GLU A 153 2.59 21.70 -20.05
C GLU A 153 1.30 20.86 -20.09
N TYR A 154 0.73 20.66 -21.28
CA TYR A 154 -0.41 19.77 -21.46
C TYR A 154 -0.02 18.31 -21.17
N THR A 155 1.10 17.83 -21.71
CA THR A 155 1.59 16.46 -21.43
C THR A 155 1.89 16.27 -19.94
N ARG A 156 2.39 17.30 -19.26
CA ARG A 156 2.59 17.30 -17.80
C ARG A 156 1.25 17.25 -17.06
N ALA A 157 0.26 18.04 -17.45
CA ALA A 157 -1.07 18.00 -16.84
C ALA A 157 -1.75 16.63 -17.05
N LEU A 158 -1.67 16.08 -18.27
CA LEU A 158 -2.24 14.78 -18.62
C LEU A 158 -1.61 13.64 -17.81
N SER A 159 -0.29 13.60 -17.73
CA SER A 159 0.41 12.55 -16.97
C SER A 159 0.11 12.61 -15.47
N ARG A 160 -0.03 13.81 -14.89
CA ARG A 160 -0.43 13.98 -13.48
C ARG A 160 -1.87 13.56 -13.21
N GLU A 161 -2.77 13.93 -14.12
CA GLU A 161 -4.17 13.49 -14.05
C GLU A 161 -4.25 11.97 -14.12
N TRP A 162 -3.59 11.37 -15.12
CA TRP A 162 -3.54 9.93 -15.32
C TRP A 162 -2.95 9.20 -14.09
N TYR A 163 -1.83 9.69 -13.55
CA TYR A 163 -1.24 9.17 -12.32
C TYR A 163 -2.24 9.17 -11.16
N THR A 164 -2.89 10.32 -10.94
CA THR A 164 -3.83 10.50 -9.83
C THR A 164 -5.04 9.60 -9.97
N GLY A 165 -5.62 9.48 -11.16
CA GLY A 165 -6.75 8.59 -11.40
C GLY A 165 -6.39 7.11 -11.25
N GLN A 166 -5.20 6.67 -11.70
CA GLN A 166 -4.75 5.29 -11.45
C GLN A 166 -4.56 5.01 -9.97
N VAL A 167 -4.01 5.96 -9.21
CA VAL A 167 -3.91 5.86 -7.75
C VAL A 167 -5.30 5.83 -7.11
N ALA A 168 -6.26 6.61 -7.62
CA ALA A 168 -7.62 6.70 -7.10
C ALA A 168 -8.47 5.46 -7.37
N ARG A 169 -8.19 4.68 -8.43
CA ARG A 169 -9.02 3.59 -8.97
C ARG A 169 -9.40 2.48 -7.99
N ARG A 170 -8.58 2.23 -6.95
CA ARG A 170 -8.83 1.19 -5.94
C ARG A 170 -8.80 1.78 -4.52
N PRO A 171 -9.80 2.60 -4.13
CA PRO A 171 -9.82 3.23 -2.81
C PRO A 171 -10.08 2.20 -1.70
N PHE A 172 -10.95 1.23 -1.96
CA PHE A 172 -11.30 0.18 -1.00
C PHE A 172 -10.09 -0.68 -0.60
N ALA A 173 -9.29 -1.13 -1.58
CA ALA A 173 -8.09 -1.93 -1.31
C ALA A 173 -7.09 -1.19 -0.39
N ARG A 174 -6.91 0.12 -0.62
CA ARG A 174 -6.03 0.97 0.19
C ARG A 174 -6.57 1.14 1.61
N MET A 175 -7.87 1.43 1.72
CA MET A 175 -8.51 1.55 3.03
C MET A 175 -8.39 0.25 3.83
N LEU A 176 -8.60 -0.90 3.17
CA LEU A 176 -8.44 -2.21 3.79
C LEU A 176 -6.99 -2.47 4.23
N SER A 177 -6.00 -2.20 3.36
CA SER A 177 -4.58 -2.37 3.73
C SER A 177 -4.17 -1.48 4.90
N VAL A 178 -4.64 -0.21 4.93
CA VAL A 178 -4.36 0.73 6.01
C VAL A 178 -5.05 0.28 7.30
N SER A 179 -6.30 -0.18 7.22
CA SER A 179 -7.03 -0.69 8.38
C SER A 179 -6.34 -1.91 8.99
N CYS A 180 -5.94 -2.87 8.16
CA CYS A 180 -5.14 -4.02 8.58
C CYS A 180 -3.80 -3.60 9.21
N ALA A 181 -3.13 -2.58 8.65
CA ALA A 181 -1.90 -2.05 9.21
C ALA A 181 -2.12 -1.44 10.61
N ILE A 182 -3.14 -0.59 10.76
CA ILE A 182 -3.49 0.05 12.05
C ILE A 182 -3.80 -1.02 13.09
N VAL A 183 -4.69 -1.96 12.78
CA VAL A 183 -5.03 -3.07 13.69
C VAL A 183 -3.79 -3.87 14.05
N GLY A 184 -2.93 -4.16 13.07
CA GLY A 184 -1.70 -4.91 13.28
C GLY A 184 -0.75 -4.22 14.25
N TYR A 185 -0.50 -2.93 14.06
CA TYR A 185 0.35 -2.15 14.96
C TYR A 185 -0.25 -1.98 16.36
N VAL A 186 -1.57 -1.80 16.48
CA VAL A 186 -2.23 -1.72 17.79
C VAL A 186 -2.07 -3.04 18.55
N LEU A 187 -2.30 -4.18 17.89
CA LEU A 187 -2.14 -5.50 18.51
C LEU A 187 -0.69 -5.79 18.92
N LEU A 188 0.29 -5.30 18.18
CA LEU A 188 1.71 -5.41 18.54
C LEU A 188 2.13 -4.45 19.66
N ALA A 189 1.54 -3.25 19.71
CA ALA A 189 1.88 -2.24 20.71
C ALA A 189 1.46 -2.65 22.12
N ILE A 190 0.31 -3.31 22.29
CA ILE A 190 -0.21 -3.74 23.60
C ILE A 190 0.81 -4.60 24.39
N PRO A 191 1.32 -5.73 23.87
CA PRO A 191 2.30 -6.53 24.61
C PRO A 191 3.63 -5.79 24.80
N THR A 192 4.06 -4.94 23.86
CA THR A 192 5.29 -4.13 24.02
C THR A 192 5.16 -3.12 25.16
N ILE A 193 4.01 -2.45 25.28
CA ILE A 193 3.74 -1.51 26.38
C ILE A 193 3.71 -2.24 27.71
N ASP A 194 3.08 -3.42 27.80
CA ASP A 194 3.03 -4.20 29.03
C ASP A 194 4.43 -4.66 29.50
N ILE A 195 5.28 -5.11 28.57
CA ILE A 195 6.68 -5.46 28.87
C ILE A 195 7.46 -4.22 29.32
N PHE A 196 7.30 -3.10 28.62
CA PHE A 196 7.97 -1.85 28.97
C PHE A 196 7.57 -1.35 30.37
N GLN A 197 6.28 -1.44 30.72
CA GLN A 197 5.79 -1.10 32.06
C GLN A 197 6.36 -2.02 33.15
N ALA A 198 6.48 -3.32 32.88
CA ALA A 198 7.10 -4.25 33.82
C ALA A 198 8.57 -3.92 34.09
N VAL A 199 9.34 -3.64 33.03
CA VAL A 199 10.75 -3.24 33.15
C VAL A 199 10.90 -1.90 33.90
N LEU A 200 10.03 -0.92 33.63
CA LEU A 200 10.06 0.35 34.35
C LEU A 200 9.79 0.15 35.84
N ARG A 201 8.84 -0.70 36.22
CA ARG A 201 8.57 -1.00 37.63
C ARG A 201 9.79 -1.62 38.31
N ASP A 202 10.41 -2.59 37.67
CA ASP A 202 11.60 -3.29 38.18
C ASP A 202 12.80 -2.35 38.42
N ILE A 203 12.95 -1.30 37.60
CA ILE A 203 14.01 -0.29 37.79
C ILE A 203 13.66 0.70 38.92
N THR A 204 12.38 1.01 39.12
CA THR A 204 11.94 2.07 40.05
C THR A 204 11.70 1.60 41.49
N PHE A 205 11.51 0.31 41.71
CA PHE A 205 11.25 -0.31 43.02
C PHE A 205 12.45 -1.14 43.47
#